data_AF-A0A517SG55-F1
#
_entry.id   AF-A0A517SG55-F1
#
_cell.length_a   1.000
_cell.length_b   1.000
_cell.length_c   1.000
_cell.angle_alpha   90.00
_cell.angle_beta   90.00
_cell.angle_gamma   90.00
#
_symmetry.space_group_name_H-M   'P 1'
#
loop_
_entity.id
_entity.type
_entity.pdbx_description
1 polymer ?
#
loop_
_entity_poly.entity_id
_entity_poly.type
_entity_poly.pdbx_seq_one_letter_code
_entity_poly.pdbx_strand_id
1 'polypeptide(L)'
;MMLSRSHLMIGLALNCLATCLFSGCQTTIGGQTLPSAYYLRDDVQYFPSGPETQLPLARQAIEDYKAGQRELNEQIPSMTP
;
A
#
# COMPACT_ATOMS: atom_id res chain seq x y z
N MET A 1 8.04 -52.82 7.88
CA MET A 1 8.85 -51.80 8.58
C MET A 1 8.12 -51.39 9.86
N MET A 2 8.61 -51.77 11.03
CA MET A 2 8.03 -51.34 12.30
C MET A 2 8.61 -49.96 12.65
N LEU A 3 7.79 -48.91 12.50
CA LEU A 3 8.18 -47.56 12.88
C LEU A 3 8.21 -47.47 14.41
N SER A 4 9.40 -47.58 14.99
CA SER A 4 9.61 -47.45 16.44
C SER A 4 9.25 -46.05 16.93
N ARG A 5 8.75 -45.95 18.16
CA ARG A 5 8.42 -44.69 18.86
C ARG A 5 9.60 -43.72 18.83
N SER A 6 10.82 -44.22 18.88
CA SER A 6 12.04 -43.40 18.81
C SER A 6 12.18 -42.70 17.45
N HIS A 7 11.84 -43.37 16.35
CA HIS A 7 11.88 -42.77 15.01
C HIS A 7 10.79 -41.72 14.82
N LEU A 8 9.62 -41.92 15.44
CA LEU A 8 8.55 -40.91 15.45
C LEU A 8 9.00 -39.63 16.18
N MET A 9 9.64 -39.77 17.34
CA MET A 9 10.13 -38.62 18.12
C MET A 9 11.25 -37.86 17.39
N ILE A 10 12.18 -38.58 16.76
CA ILE A 10 13.24 -37.97 15.95
C ILE A 10 12.65 -37.23 14.75
N GLY A 11 11.69 -37.84 14.04
CA GLY A 11 11.02 -37.21 12.91
C GLY A 11 10.27 -35.93 13.31
N LEU A 12 9.57 -35.96 14.45
CA LEU A 12 8.86 -34.78 14.96
C LEU A 12 9.82 -33.65 15.36
N ALA A 13 10.93 -33.98 16.03
CA ALA A 13 11.93 -32.99 16.43
C ALA A 13 12.59 -32.32 15.22
N LEU A 14 12.94 -33.10 14.18
CA LEU A 14 13.49 -32.58 12.93
C LEU A 14 12.49 -31.68 12.19
N ASN A 15 11.22 -32.07 12.17
CA ASN A 15 10.18 -31.26 11.54
C ASN A 15 9.98 -29.92 12.25
N CYS A 16 9.93 -29.94 13.58
CA CYS A 16 9.80 -28.73 14.40
C CYS A 16 10.98 -27.76 14.17
N LEU A 17 12.21 -28.29 14.17
CA LEU A 17 13.41 -27.51 13.88
C LEU A 17 13.38 -26.91 12.47
N ALA A 18 12.96 -27.69 11.47
CA ALA A 18 12.80 -27.21 10.11
C ALA A 18 11.76 -26.08 10.02
N THR A 19 10.62 -26.19 10.70
CA THR A 19 9.61 -25.12 10.69
C THR A 19 10.13 -23.83 11.32
N CYS A 20 10.94 -23.89 12.38
CA CYS A 20 11.55 -22.70 12.98
C CYS A 20 12.63 -22.05 12.09
N LEU A 21 13.39 -22.85 11.34
CA LEU A 21 14.43 -22.35 10.44
C LEU A 21 13.86 -21.75 9.14
N PHE A 22 12.78 -22.32 8.62
CA PHE A 22 12.20 -21.92 7.33
C PHE A 22 10.95 -21.02 7.44
N SER A 23 10.33 -20.90 8.63
CA SER A 23 9.31 -19.87 8.86
C SER A 23 10.00 -18.54 9.20
N GLY A 24 9.96 -17.59 8.25
CA GLY A 24 10.39 -16.23 8.50
C GLY A 24 9.41 -15.51 9.44
N CYS A 25 9.92 -14.61 10.29
CA CYS A 25 9.09 -13.66 11.03
C CYS A 25 8.58 -12.57 10.08
N GLN A 26 7.48 -12.86 9.39
CA GLN A 26 6.79 -11.87 8.56
C GLN A 26 6.45 -10.65 9.44
N THR A 27 7.12 -9.52 9.18
CA THR A 27 6.98 -8.32 10.01
C THR A 27 5.86 -7.45 9.45
N THR A 28 4.81 -7.24 10.23
CA THR A 28 3.70 -6.35 9.89
C THR A 28 3.88 -5.03 10.63
N ILE A 29 3.99 -3.93 9.88
CA ILE A 29 4.09 -2.56 10.41
C ILE A 29 2.97 -1.73 9.79
N GLY A 30 2.19 -1.02 10.60
CA GLY A 30 1.11 -0.17 10.12
C GLY A 30 0.00 -0.91 9.35
N GLY A 31 -0.19 -2.21 9.61
CA GLY A 31 -1.17 -3.04 8.90
C GLY A 31 -0.71 -3.58 7.54
N GLN A 32 0.54 -3.31 7.14
CA GLN A 32 1.12 -3.82 5.90
C GLN A 32 2.25 -4.80 6.20
N THR A 33 2.29 -5.94 5.49
CA THR A 33 3.47 -6.82 5.49
C THR A 33 4.54 -6.20 4.62
N LEU A 34 5.69 -5.88 5.21
CA LEU A 34 6.79 -5.30 4.46
C LEU A 34 7.56 -6.39 3.70
N PRO A 35 7.97 -6.14 2.43
CA PRO A 35 8.77 -7.07 1.63
C PRO A 35 10.11 -7.46 2.27
N SER A 36 10.67 -6.59 3.13
CA SER A 36 11.94 -6.82 3.81
C SER A 36 11.98 -6.13 5.18
N ALA A 37 12.84 -6.61 6.09
CA ALA A 37 13.02 -6.05 7.43
C ALA A 37 13.63 -4.63 7.45
N TYR A 38 14.16 -4.18 6.31
CA TYR A 38 14.79 -2.87 6.15
C TYR A 38 14.00 -1.97 5.21
N TYR A 39 12.81 -2.36 4.74
CA TYR A 39 12.02 -1.62 3.75
C TYR A 39 11.82 -0.13 4.07
N LEU A 40 11.70 0.25 5.34
CA LEU A 40 11.56 1.65 5.76
C LEU A 40 12.87 2.46 5.73
N ARG A 41 14.01 1.77 5.69
CA ARG A 41 15.37 2.31 5.68
C ARG A 41 16.08 2.06 4.36
N ASP A 42 15.47 1.29 3.46
CA ASP A 42 15.97 1.02 2.13
C ASP A 42 15.90 2.30 1.31
N ASP A 43 16.85 2.46 0.41
CA ASP A 43 16.99 3.68 -0.37
C ASP A 43 15.76 3.90 -1.26
N VAL A 44 15.65 5.11 -1.81
CA VAL A 44 14.50 5.62 -2.59
C VAL A 44 13.86 4.50 -3.41
N GLN A 45 12.68 4.07 -2.96
CA GLN A 45 11.80 3.25 -3.77
C GLN A 45 11.51 4.07 -5.04
N TYR A 46 12.03 3.63 -6.19
CA TYR A 46 11.83 4.32 -7.44
C TYR A 46 10.33 4.36 -7.76
N PHE A 47 9.73 5.54 -7.60
CA PHE A 47 8.38 5.82 -8.07
C PHE A 47 8.54 6.54 -9.41
N PRO A 48 8.15 5.92 -10.55
CA PRO A 48 8.15 6.64 -11.81
C PRO A 48 7.27 7.88 -11.66
N SER A 49 7.62 8.94 -12.38
CA SER A 49 6.77 10.12 -12.49
C SER A 49 5.37 9.64 -12.88
N GLY A 50 4.38 9.94 -12.03
CA GLY A 50 2.98 9.69 -12.38
C GLY A 50 2.62 10.44 -13.66
N PRO A 51 1.50 10.09 -14.31
CA PRO A 51 1.02 10.83 -15.47
C PRO A 51 1.03 12.34 -15.18
N GLU A 52 1.66 13.17 -16.03
CA GLU A 52 1.69 14.63 -15.81
C GLU A 52 0.29 15.26 -15.82
N THR A 53 -0.68 14.52 -16.34
CA THR A 53 -2.09 14.86 -16.35
C THR A 53 -2.71 14.71 -14.97
N GLN A 54 -3.34 15.79 -14.48
CA GLN A 54 -4.20 15.73 -13.29
C GLN A 54 -5.23 14.60 -13.40
N LEU A 55 -5.55 13.98 -12.25
CA LEU A 55 -6.61 12.98 -12.16
C LEU A 55 -7.90 13.54 -12.78
N PRO A 56 -8.65 12.77 -13.58
CA PRO A 56 -9.88 13.25 -14.23
C PRO A 56 -10.86 13.92 -13.26
N LEU A 57 -10.99 13.35 -12.05
CA LEU A 57 -11.79 13.90 -10.96
C LEU A 57 -11.31 15.29 -10.52
N ALA A 58 -10.00 15.49 -10.42
CA ALA A 58 -9.42 16.78 -10.03
C ALA A 58 -9.63 17.83 -11.13
N ARG A 59 -9.51 17.45 -12.41
CA ARG A 59 -9.86 18.36 -13.52
C ARG A 59 -11.32 18.76 -13.48
N GLN A 60 -12.22 17.78 -13.37
CA GLN A 60 -13.65 18.04 -13.37
C GLN A 60 -14.05 18.98 -12.23
N ALA A 61 -13.54 18.74 -11.01
CA ALA A 61 -13.79 19.63 -9.88
C ALA A 61 -13.29 21.07 -10.13
N ILE A 62 -12.16 21.25 -10.81
CA ILE A 62 -11.64 22.57 -11.18
C ILE A 62 -12.51 23.23 -12.26
N GLU A 63 -13.00 22.46 -13.23
CA GLU A 63 -13.90 22.94 -14.28
C GLU A 63 -15.24 23.41 -13.70
N ASP A 64 -15.85 22.60 -12.83
CA ASP A 64 -17.10 22.93 -12.14
C ASP A 64 -16.94 24.19 -11.27
N TYR A 65 -15.82 24.30 -10.54
CA TYR A 65 -15.51 25.50 -9.75
C TYR A 65 -15.36 26.75 -10.63
N LYS A 66 -14.66 26.63 -11.78
CA LYS A 66 -14.51 27.74 -12.73
C LYS A 66 -15.84 28.13 -13.38
N ALA A 67 -16.72 27.17 -13.66
CA ALA A 67 -18.04 27.43 -14.19
C ALA A 67 -18.87 28.26 -13.19
N GLY A 68 -18.94 27.83 -11.93
CA GLY A 68 -19.66 28.58 -10.88
C GLY A 68 -19.08 29.99 -10.65
N GLN A 69 -17.77 30.17 -10.69
CA GLN A 69 -17.15 31.51 -10.58
C GLN A 69 -17.52 32.43 -11.75
N ARG A 70 -17.66 31.90 -12.97
CA ARG A 70 -18.09 32.67 -14.14
C ARG A 70 -19.54 33.09 -14.02
N GLU A 71 -20.43 32.18 -13.61
CA GLU A 71 -21.84 32.48 -13.36
C GLU A 71 -22.01 33.59 -12.32
N LEU A 72 -21.29 33.48 -11.19
CA LEU A 72 -21.28 34.51 -10.15
C LEU A 72 -20.75 35.86 -10.68
N ASN A 73 -19.65 35.85 -11.45
CA ASN A 73 -19.05 37.06 -12.01
C ASN A 73 -19.91 37.69 -13.12
N GLU A 74 -20.70 36.91 -13.84
CA GLU A 74 -21.65 37.37 -14.87
C GLU A 74 -22.97 37.88 -14.28
N GLN A 75 -23.32 37.49 -13.05
CA GLN A 75 -24.47 38.05 -12.31
C GLN A 75 -24.14 39.38 -11.61
N ILE A 76 -22.89 39.60 -11.20
CA ILE A 76 -22.42 40.85 -10.58
C ILE A 76 -22.68 42.15 -11.41
N PRO A 77 -22.67 42.20 -12.75
CA PRO A 77 -22.98 43.40 -13.54
C PRO A 77 -24.46 43.83 -13.47
N SER A 78 -25.35 42.98 -12.95
CA SER A 78 -26.80 43.27 -12.80
C SER A 78 -27.22 43.60 -11.36
N MET A 79 -26.27 43.60 -10.41
CA MET A 79 -26.50 43.90 -9.00
C MET A 79 -25.74 45.15 -8.55
N THR A 80 -25.68 46.17 -9.41
CA THR A 80 -25.34 47.54 -9.02
C THR A 80 -26.61 48.39 -9.09
N PRO A 81 -27.03 49.07 -8.00
CA PRO A 81 -28.24 49.92 -7.99
C PRO A 81 -28.15 51.10 -8.96
#